data_AF-A0A948XSA9-F1
#
_entry.id   AF-A0A948XSA9-F1
#
_cell.length_a   1.000
_cell.length_b   1.000
_cell.length_c   1.000
_cell.angle_alpha   90.00
_cell.angle_beta   90.00
_cell.angle_gamma   90.00
#
_symmetry.space_group_name_H-M   'P 1'
#
loop_
_entity.id
_entity.type
_entity.pdbx_description
1 polymer ?
#
loop_
_entity_poly.entity_id
_entity_poly.type
_entity_poly.pdbx_seq_one_letter_code
_entity_poly.pdbx_strand_id
1 'polypeptide(L)'
;YLVGTMIELPRAALRAADLAEYAEFFSFGTNDLTQTTFGISRDDSGRFLQAYMDKGIFETDPFVRLDQDGVGDLIRIAAERGGAARPGIKMGICGEHGGDPSSIAFCEAVGLDYVSCSPYRVPIARLAAAQAALHARAGTEREKDR
;
A
#
# COMPACT_ATOMS: atom_id res chain seq x y z
N TYR A 1 17.81 3.59 -18.28
CA TYR A 1 16.66 2.79 -17.81
C TYR A 1 16.80 2.66 -16.30
N LEU A 2 15.73 2.34 -15.59
CA LEU A 2 15.77 2.09 -14.15
C LEU A 2 15.50 0.61 -13.88
N VAL A 3 16.19 0.04 -12.90
CA VAL A 3 15.92 -1.30 -12.39
C VAL A 3 15.44 -1.19 -10.95
N GLY A 4 14.27 -1.72 -10.68
CA GLY A 4 13.66 -1.74 -9.35
C GLY A 4 13.16 -3.12 -9.01
N THR A 5 12.44 -3.22 -7.90
CA THR A 5 11.90 -4.50 -7.44
C THR A 5 10.49 -4.35 -6.90
N MET A 6 9.76 -5.46 -6.92
CA MET A 6 8.48 -5.56 -6.25
C MET A 6 8.69 -5.87 -4.77
N ILE A 7 8.01 -5.13 -3.90
CA ILE A 7 7.93 -5.43 -2.47
C ILE A 7 6.60 -6.14 -2.23
N GLU A 8 6.62 -7.45 -2.42
CA GLU A 8 5.42 -8.32 -2.38
C GLU A 8 5.56 -9.50 -1.41
N LEU A 9 6.71 -9.62 -0.75
CA LEU A 9 6.96 -10.61 0.30
C LEU A 9 7.28 -9.91 1.62
N PRO A 10 6.77 -10.40 2.77
CA PRO A 10 7.05 -9.81 4.08
C PRO A 10 8.55 -9.69 4.36
N ARG A 11 9.35 -10.69 3.94
CA ARG A 11 10.81 -10.63 4.07
C ARG A 11 11.44 -9.49 3.27
N ALA A 12 10.91 -9.19 2.08
CA ALA A 12 11.39 -8.08 1.27
C ALA A 12 11.12 -6.74 1.97
N ALA A 13 9.94 -6.59 2.58
CA ALA A 13 9.58 -5.42 3.37
C ALA A 13 10.51 -5.26 4.59
N LEU A 14 10.72 -6.34 5.35
CA LEU A 14 11.61 -6.37 6.51
C LEU A 14 13.08 -6.10 6.14
N ARG A 15 13.52 -6.45 4.94
CA ARG A 15 14.91 -6.23 4.46
C ARG A 15 14.98 -5.17 3.35
N ALA A 16 14.07 -4.21 3.35
CA ALA A 16 13.98 -3.20 2.30
C ALA A 16 15.25 -2.34 2.18
N ALA A 17 15.98 -2.10 3.28
CA ALA A 17 17.26 -1.38 3.24
C ALA A 17 18.28 -2.10 2.33
N ASP A 18 18.48 -3.41 2.51
CA ASP A 18 19.39 -4.22 1.69
C ASP A 18 18.97 -4.21 0.21
N LEU A 19 17.66 -4.24 -0.06
CA LEU A 19 17.14 -4.20 -1.43
C LEU A 19 17.36 -2.83 -2.08
N ALA A 20 17.23 -1.74 -1.32
CA ALA A 20 17.42 -0.38 -1.81
C ALA A 20 18.87 -0.08 -2.22
N GLU A 21 19.86 -0.86 -1.77
CA GLU A 21 21.23 -0.76 -2.28
C GLU A 21 21.29 -1.02 -3.80
N TYR A 22 20.41 -1.88 -4.31
CA TYR A 22 20.39 -2.30 -5.72
C TYR A 22 19.20 -1.76 -6.51
N ALA A 23 18.04 -1.62 -5.86
CA ALA A 23 16.81 -1.18 -6.50
C ALA A 23 16.71 0.35 -6.55
N GLU A 24 16.38 0.88 -7.72
CA GLU A 24 16.18 2.32 -7.95
C GLU A 24 14.73 2.77 -7.68
N PHE A 25 13.81 1.81 -7.56
CA PHE A 25 12.43 2.03 -7.14
C PHE A 25 11.84 0.79 -6.48
N PHE A 26 10.81 0.99 -5.67
CA PHE A 26 9.94 -0.06 -5.12
C PHE A 26 8.53 0.04 -5.70
N SER A 27 7.97 -1.11 -6.06
CA SER A 27 6.55 -1.25 -6.36
C SER A 27 5.93 -2.24 -5.36
N PHE A 28 5.01 -1.80 -4.53
CA PHE A 28 4.32 -2.66 -3.57
C PHE A 28 3.29 -3.52 -4.29
N GLY A 29 3.60 -4.81 -4.41
CA GLY A 29 2.71 -5.85 -4.95
C GLY A 29 1.76 -6.31 -3.86
N THR A 30 0.75 -5.49 -3.56
CA THR A 30 -0.06 -5.69 -2.35
C THR A 30 -0.97 -6.90 -2.40
N ASN A 31 -1.29 -7.44 -3.58
CA ASN A 31 -2.05 -8.69 -3.66
C ASN A 31 -1.27 -9.85 -3.02
N ASP A 32 -0.04 -10.09 -3.47
CA ASP A 32 0.82 -11.15 -2.95
C ASP A 32 1.32 -10.84 -1.53
N LEU A 33 1.56 -9.56 -1.22
CA LEU A 33 1.90 -9.14 0.13
C LEU A 33 0.77 -9.45 1.12
N THR A 34 -0.48 -9.17 0.76
CA THR A 34 -1.66 -9.55 1.56
C THR A 34 -1.74 -11.07 1.71
N GLN A 35 -1.59 -11.83 0.62
CA GLN A 35 -1.66 -13.30 0.67
C GLN A 35 -0.65 -13.89 1.67
N THR A 36 0.59 -13.42 1.59
CA THR A 36 1.69 -13.94 2.40
C THR A 36 1.71 -13.40 3.83
N THR A 37 1.13 -12.22 4.07
CA THR A 37 0.96 -11.66 5.41
C THR A 37 -0.15 -12.36 6.18
N PHE A 38 -1.30 -12.56 5.55
CA PHE A 38 -2.44 -13.27 6.17
C PHE A 38 -2.29 -14.79 6.14
N GLY A 39 -1.43 -15.34 5.27
CA GLY A 39 -1.37 -16.78 5.01
C GLY A 39 -2.62 -17.28 4.28
N ILE A 40 -3.22 -16.45 3.43
CA ILE A 40 -4.46 -16.74 2.70
C ILE A 40 -4.16 -16.78 1.20
N SER A 41 -4.48 -17.90 0.55
CA SER A 41 -4.52 -18.00 -0.91
C SER A 41 -5.73 -17.22 -1.44
N ARG A 42 -5.51 -16.26 -2.34
CA ARG A 42 -6.61 -15.46 -2.93
C ARG A 42 -7.59 -16.36 -3.70
N ASP A 43 -7.07 -17.31 -4.47
CA ASP A 43 -7.87 -18.20 -5.32
C ASP A 43 -8.75 -19.17 -4.50
N ASP A 44 -8.34 -19.51 -3.28
CA ASP A 44 -9.09 -20.40 -2.38
C ASP A 44 -9.97 -19.65 -1.36
N SER A 45 -9.71 -18.35 -1.16
CA SER A 45 -10.32 -17.53 -0.11
C SER A 45 -11.84 -17.42 -0.23
N GLY A 46 -12.39 -17.47 -1.45
CA GLY A 46 -13.83 -17.35 -1.70
C GLY A 46 -14.68 -18.40 -0.97
N ARG A 47 -14.09 -19.51 -0.53
CA ARG A 47 -14.77 -20.56 0.23
C ARG A 47 -15.08 -20.20 1.69
N PHE A 48 -14.35 -19.24 2.27
CA PHE A 48 -14.47 -18.92 3.70
C PHE A 48 -14.51 -17.42 4.01
N LEU A 49 -14.03 -16.56 3.11
CA LEU A 49 -13.90 -15.13 3.38
C LEU A 49 -15.24 -14.45 3.67
N GLN A 50 -16.31 -14.85 2.96
CA GLN A 50 -17.66 -14.37 3.23
C GLN A 50 -18.11 -14.71 4.66
N ALA A 51 -17.85 -15.95 5.11
CA ALA A 51 -18.20 -16.37 6.46
C ALA A 51 -17.39 -15.61 7.54
N TYR A 52 -16.18 -15.13 7.21
CA TYR A 52 -15.38 -14.30 8.11
C TYR A 52 -15.97 -12.88 8.20
N MET A 53 -16.43 -12.33 7.08
CA MET A 53 -17.11 -11.02 7.05
C MET A 53 -18.46 -11.07 7.78
N ASP A 54 -19.27 -12.10 7.55
CA ASP A 54 -20.57 -12.27 8.23
C ASP A 54 -20.43 -12.40 9.76
N LYS A 55 -19.29 -12.91 10.22
CA LYS A 55 -18.94 -13.05 11.64
C LYS A 55 -18.20 -11.83 12.21
N GLY A 56 -17.94 -10.81 11.41
CA GLY A 56 -17.18 -9.62 11.81
C GLY A 56 -15.71 -9.89 12.14
N ILE A 57 -15.13 -11.00 11.64
CA ILE A 57 -13.69 -11.28 11.77
C ILE A 57 -12.90 -10.32 10.86
N PHE A 58 -13.43 -10.09 9.65
CA PHE A 58 -12.96 -9.04 8.75
C PHE A 58 -14.08 -8.04 8.50
N GLU A 59 -13.79 -6.75 8.61
CA GLU A 59 -14.75 -5.70 8.25
C GLU A 59 -14.94 -5.62 6.74
N THR A 60 -13.87 -5.87 5.98
CA THR A 60 -13.86 -5.86 4.52
C THR A 60 -12.92 -6.92 3.97
N ASP A 61 -13.13 -7.31 2.71
CA ASP A 61 -12.20 -8.16 1.97
C ASP A 61 -10.80 -7.50 1.90
N PRO A 62 -9.76 -8.12 2.49
CA PRO A 62 -8.41 -7.57 2.53
C PRO A 62 -7.69 -7.57 1.18
N PHE A 63 -8.27 -8.18 0.12
CA PHE A 63 -7.79 -8.10 -1.26
C PHE A 63 -8.44 -6.97 -2.07
N VAL A 64 -9.44 -6.29 -1.50
CA VAL A 64 -10.12 -5.13 -2.10
C VAL A 64 -9.71 -3.86 -1.39
N ARG A 65 -9.69 -3.88 -0.06
CA ARG A 65 -9.24 -2.77 0.79
C ARG A 65 -8.00 -3.19 1.55
N LEU A 66 -6.96 -2.37 1.48
CA LEU A 66 -5.70 -2.63 2.16
C LEU A 66 -5.91 -2.71 3.67
N ASP A 67 -5.45 -3.81 4.26
CA ASP A 67 -5.27 -3.92 5.71
C ASP A 67 -4.16 -2.98 6.16
N GLN A 68 -4.51 -1.91 6.87
CA GLN A 68 -3.57 -0.86 7.26
C GLN A 68 -2.71 -1.24 8.48
N ASP A 69 -3.17 -2.17 9.31
CA ASP A 69 -2.52 -2.52 10.58
C ASP A 69 -1.56 -3.70 10.43
N GLY A 70 -1.80 -4.64 9.53
CA GLY A 70 -0.87 -5.74 9.23
C GLY A 70 -0.05 -5.52 7.96
N VAL A 71 -0.70 -5.52 6.81
CA VAL A 71 -0.02 -5.30 5.51
C VAL A 71 0.54 -3.88 5.43
N GLY A 72 -0.20 -2.89 5.93
CA GLY A 72 0.24 -1.50 6.00
C GLY A 72 1.47 -1.30 6.90
N ASP A 73 1.62 -2.05 7.99
CA ASP A 73 2.84 -2.07 8.81
C ASP A 73 4.06 -2.46 7.98
N LEU A 74 3.95 -3.51 7.14
CA LEU A 74 5.03 -3.93 6.25
C LEU A 74 5.38 -2.88 5.20
N ILE A 75 4.37 -2.20 4.64
CA ILE A 75 4.60 -1.09 3.70
C ILE A 75 5.33 0.07 4.41
N ARG A 76 4.91 0.43 5.62
CA ARG A 76 5.58 1.48 6.43
C ARG A 76 7.03 1.13 6.73
N ILE A 77 7.29 -0.11 7.17
CA ILE A 77 8.66 -0.60 7.43
C ILE A 77 9.51 -0.52 6.17
N ALA A 78 8.98 -0.95 5.03
CA ALA A 78 9.72 -0.94 3.77
C ALA A 78 10.00 0.48 3.28
N ALA A 79 9.02 1.38 3.42
CA ALA A 79 9.15 2.77 3.02
C ALA A 79 10.21 3.50 3.86
N GLU A 80 10.16 3.32 5.18
CA GLU A 80 11.14 3.89 6.11
C GLU A 80 12.56 3.35 5.82
N ARG A 81 12.73 2.02 5.80
CA ARG A 81 14.04 1.39 5.63
C ARG A 81 14.63 1.63 4.26
N GLY A 82 13.80 1.56 3.21
CA GLY A 82 14.21 1.83 1.84
C GLY A 82 14.62 3.29 1.63
N GLY A 83 13.82 4.23 2.15
CA GLY A 83 14.12 5.65 2.06
C GLY A 83 15.37 6.06 2.84
N ALA A 84 15.60 5.43 4.00
CA ALA A 84 16.83 5.64 4.78
C ALA A 84 18.08 5.12 4.06
N ALA A 85 18.00 3.96 3.40
CA ALA A 85 19.13 3.37 2.67
C ALA A 85 19.41 4.06 1.32
N ARG A 86 18.36 4.48 0.60
CA ARG A 86 18.45 5.25 -0.64
C ARG A 86 17.52 6.47 -0.58
N PRO A 87 18.03 7.63 -0.14
CA PRO A 87 17.26 8.87 -0.17
C PRO A 87 16.73 9.19 -1.57
N GLY A 88 15.43 9.46 -1.68
CA GLY A 88 14.77 9.77 -2.95
C GLY A 88 14.46 8.56 -3.84
N ILE A 89 14.61 7.33 -3.34
CA ILE A 89 14.08 6.13 -4.01
C ILE A 89 12.59 6.32 -4.31
N LYS A 90 12.18 5.96 -5.53
CA LYS A 90 10.78 6.06 -5.94
C LYS A 90 9.97 4.89 -5.40
N MET A 91 8.83 5.15 -4.80
CA MET A 91 7.97 4.14 -4.20
C MET A 91 6.55 4.28 -4.71
N GLY A 92 5.94 3.18 -5.14
CA GLY A 92 4.53 3.20 -5.47
C GLY A 92 3.87 1.87 -5.22
N ILE A 93 2.55 1.83 -5.36
CA ILE A 93 1.73 0.63 -5.17
C ILE A 93 1.12 0.20 -6.50
N CYS A 94 1.02 -1.11 -6.71
CA CYS A 94 0.28 -1.69 -7.83
C CYS A 94 -0.73 -2.72 -7.33
N GLY A 95 -1.74 -3.00 -8.17
CA GLY A 95 -2.77 -4.00 -7.89
C GLY A 95 -4.14 -3.38 -7.61
N GLU A 96 -5.02 -4.16 -7.00
CA GLU A 96 -6.42 -3.77 -6.77
C GLU A 96 -6.52 -2.57 -5.82
N HIS A 97 -5.71 -2.56 -4.77
CA HIS A 97 -5.67 -1.52 -3.76
C HIS A 97 -5.28 -0.15 -4.31
N GLY A 98 -4.52 -0.09 -5.42
CA GLY A 98 -4.14 1.16 -6.08
C GLY A 98 -5.34 1.93 -6.66
N GLY A 99 -6.53 1.34 -6.70
CA GLY A 99 -7.78 1.98 -7.11
C GLY A 99 -8.82 2.12 -6.00
N ASP A 100 -8.52 1.72 -4.75
CA ASP A 100 -9.41 1.89 -3.60
C ASP A 100 -9.12 3.21 -2.88
N PRO A 101 -10.11 4.11 -2.69
CA PRO A 101 -9.88 5.43 -2.10
C PRO A 101 -9.22 5.42 -0.71
N SER A 102 -9.60 4.47 0.16
CA SER A 102 -9.03 4.40 1.51
C SER A 102 -7.57 3.92 1.49
N SER A 103 -7.25 2.98 0.61
CA SER A 103 -5.90 2.49 0.38
C SER A 103 -5.00 3.58 -0.22
N ILE A 104 -5.53 4.40 -1.13
CA ILE A 104 -4.82 5.55 -1.71
C ILE A 104 -4.53 6.60 -0.63
N ALA A 105 -5.50 6.90 0.25
CA ALA A 105 -5.28 7.83 1.36
C ALA A 105 -4.18 7.33 2.32
N PHE A 106 -4.12 6.02 2.57
CA PHE A 106 -3.00 5.41 3.30
C PHE A 106 -1.67 5.60 2.57
N CYS A 107 -1.62 5.36 1.25
CA CYS A 107 -0.40 5.54 0.46
C CYS A 107 0.13 6.99 0.52
N GLU A 108 -0.76 7.97 0.44
CA GLU A 108 -0.43 9.40 0.63
C GLU A 108 0.16 9.64 2.03
N ALA A 109 -0.47 9.09 3.07
CA ALA A 109 -0.02 9.25 4.45
C ALA A 109 1.36 8.62 4.73
N VAL A 110 1.68 7.50 4.08
CA VAL A 110 3.00 6.87 4.16
C VAL A 110 4.04 7.61 3.30
N GLY A 111 3.61 8.40 2.31
CA GLY A 111 4.49 9.16 1.42
C GLY A 111 4.95 8.40 0.18
N LEU A 112 4.12 7.50 -0.36
CA LEU A 112 4.39 6.87 -1.66
C LEU A 112 4.26 7.90 -2.80
N ASP A 113 5.11 7.79 -3.82
CA ASP A 113 5.15 8.70 -4.96
C ASP A 113 4.00 8.49 -5.96
N TYR A 114 3.47 7.27 -6.08
CA TYR A 114 2.43 6.96 -7.05
C TYR A 114 1.55 5.76 -6.65
N VAL A 115 0.36 5.72 -7.26
CA VAL A 115 -0.53 4.55 -7.28
C VAL A 115 -0.75 4.10 -8.72
N SER A 116 -0.80 2.80 -8.94
CA SER A 116 -1.06 2.18 -10.24
C SER A 116 -2.26 1.25 -10.15
N CYS A 117 -3.23 1.44 -11.03
CA CYS A 117 -4.49 0.71 -11.04
C CYS A 117 -4.97 0.41 -12.48
N SER A 118 -6.02 -0.40 -12.60
CA SER A 118 -6.62 -0.72 -13.90
C SER A 118 -7.14 0.55 -14.60
N PRO A 119 -7.15 0.59 -15.95
CA PRO A 119 -7.47 1.81 -16.71
C PRO A 119 -8.78 2.50 -16.30
N TYR A 120 -9.82 1.71 -16.04
CA TYR A 120 -11.14 2.22 -15.66
C TYR A 120 -11.18 2.81 -14.24
N ARG A 121 -10.24 2.44 -13.36
CA ARG A 121 -10.12 2.99 -12.00
C ARG A 121 -9.26 4.25 -11.94
N VAL A 122 -8.53 4.59 -13.01
CA VAL A 122 -7.68 5.80 -13.05
C VAL A 122 -8.44 7.08 -12.65
N PRO A 123 -9.68 7.35 -13.13
CA PRO A 123 -10.41 8.55 -12.70
C PRO A 123 -10.72 8.57 -11.20
N ILE A 124 -11.09 7.41 -10.62
CA ILE A 124 -11.34 7.26 -9.18
C ILE A 124 -10.05 7.49 -8.40
N ALA A 125 -8.95 6.86 -8.83
CA ALA A 125 -7.67 6.99 -8.15
C ALA A 125 -7.16 8.44 -8.13
N ARG A 126 -7.33 9.17 -9.24
CA ARG A 126 -6.98 10.60 -9.31
C ARG A 126 -7.81 11.45 -8.35
N LEU A 127 -9.12 11.21 -8.26
CA LEU A 127 -9.99 11.93 -7.34
C LEU A 127 -9.64 11.63 -5.88
N ALA A 128 -9.44 10.36 -5.55
CA ALA A 128 -9.06 9.92 -4.21
C ALA A 128 -7.71 10.49 -3.78
N ALA A 129 -6.70 10.48 -4.66
CA ALA A 129 -5.39 11.08 -4.38
C ALA A 129 -5.50 12.59 -4.13
N ALA A 130 -6.30 13.30 -4.94
CA ALA A 130 -6.54 14.73 -4.72
C ALA A 130 -7.23 15.01 -3.37
N GLN A 131 -8.23 14.20 -3.00
CA GLN A 131 -8.91 14.31 -1.71
C GLN A 131 -7.94 14.03 -0.55
N ALA A 132 -7.14 12.97 -0.63
CA ALA A 132 -6.14 12.63 0.38
C ALA A 132 -5.13 13.77 0.60
N ALA A 133 -4.58 14.34 -0.49
CA ALA A 133 -3.67 15.47 -0.42
C ALA A 133 -4.31 16.72 0.20
N LEU A 134 -5.59 17.01 -0.11
CA LEU A 134 -6.32 18.12 0.50
C LEU A 134 -6.56 17.90 2.00
N HIS A 135 -6.92 16.69 2.41
CA HIS A 135 -7.11 16.35 3.81
C HIS A 135 -5.81 16.45 4.61
N ALA A 136 -4.69 15.97 4.07
CA ALA A 136 -3.38 16.09 4.69
C ALA A 136 -3.02 17.57 4.96
N ARG A 137 -3.19 18.44 3.96
CA ARG A 137 -2.92 19.89 4.09
C ARG A 137 -3.80 20.57 5.13
N ALA A 138 -5.10 20.28 5.12
CA ALA A 138 -6.04 20.85 6.09
C ALA A 138 -5.80 20.37 7.53
N GLY A 139 -5.14 19.22 7.72
CA GLY A 139 -4.65 18.78 9.03
C GLY A 139 -3.46 19.62 9.49
N THR A 140 -2.48 19.84 8.61
CA THR A 140 -1.28 20.64 8.91
C THR A 140 -1.59 22.10 9.23
N GLU A 141 -2.55 22.71 8.53
CA GLU A 141 -2.99 24.09 8.79
C GLU A 141 -3.64 24.21 10.18
N ARG A 142 -4.49 23.25 10.56
CA ARG A 142 -5.14 23.23 11.88
C ARG A 142 -4.20 22.99 13.05
N GLU A 143 -3.08 22.31 12.82
CA GLU A 143 -2.04 22.08 13.84
C GLU A 143 -1.15 23.33 14.03
N LYS A 144 -0.97 24.15 12.98
CA LYS A 144 -0.27 25.44 13.09
C LYS A 144 -1.07 26.52 13.82
N ASP A 145 -2.39 26.42 13.79
CA ASP A 145 -3.32 27.35 14.45
C ASP A 145 -3.58 27.00 15.94
N ARG A 146 -2.97 25.93 16.47
CA ARG A 146 -3.06 25.49 17.87
C ARG A 146 -1.77 25.79 18.63
#